data_AF-A0AAE6YZ99-F1
#
_entry.id   AF-A0AAE6YZ99-F1
#
_cell.length_a   1.000
_cell.length_b   1.000
_cell.length_c   1.000
_cell.angle_alpha   90.00
_cell.angle_beta   90.00
_cell.angle_gamma   90.00
#
_symmetry.space_group_name_H-M   'P 1'
#
loop_
_entity.id
_entity.type
_entity.pdbx_description
1 polymer ?
#
loop_
_entity_poly.entity_id
_entity_poly.type
_entity_poly.pdbx_seq_one_letter_code
_entity_poly.pdbx_strand_id
1 'polypeptide(L)'
;MSEFLLHILCLGGIYAIVALALNLQAGYAGLLNFGHIVFVGTGAYAIGLGSHFGLPLWLVIPAGLLCAMVISVLMTLLGRQLTADYWGIATLALAEIIRIAVVNEDRLTGGAQGIGGLSAPWSTGDTAADTRIFTVIILLCVIAATLASLRIGASRFGRALRLMREQPQLAICMGYALPWLKCRALMSSAVMCCLAGMLLAWYTDYVSPDYLLSSETFLIWSMVMIGGIGNVRGVLLGVLLVEGLYNFIPFAKDYFHIGSDLTGALRLGLVGLALLLCLLTRPGGLLPEKLRTLS
;
A
#
# COMPACT_ATOMS: atom_id res chain seq x y z
N MET A 1 3.78 19.27 19.54
CA MET A 1 3.80 19.65 18.12
C MET A 1 4.83 18.85 17.31
N SER A 2 6.07 18.68 17.82
CA SER A 2 7.10 17.85 17.17
C SER A 2 6.72 16.36 17.07
N GLU A 3 6.27 15.73 18.16
CA GLU A 3 5.83 14.32 18.20
C GLU A 3 4.72 14.03 17.18
N PHE A 4 3.77 14.95 17.05
CA PHE A 4 2.68 14.83 16.10
C PHE A 4 3.15 14.88 14.64
N LEU A 5 4.10 15.77 14.32
CA LEU A 5 4.70 15.84 12.99
C LEU A 5 5.50 14.58 12.65
N LEU A 6 6.20 14.00 13.64
CA LEU A 6 6.88 12.73 13.49
C LEU A 6 5.89 11.59 13.21
N HIS A 7 4.75 11.56 13.92
CA HIS A 7 3.70 10.57 13.69
C HIS A 7 3.15 10.63 12.26
N ILE A 8 2.80 11.84 11.78
CA ILE A 8 2.36 12.03 10.39
C ILE A 8 3.42 11.56 9.41
N LEU A 9 4.70 11.90 9.66
CA LEU A 9 5.78 11.54 8.74
C LEU A 9 6.02 10.02 8.70
N CYS A 10 5.84 9.35 9.84
CA CYS A 10 5.93 7.90 9.96
C CYS A 10 4.80 7.19 9.22
N LEU A 11 3.53 7.53 9.52
CA LEU A 11 2.38 6.95 8.82
C LEU A 11 2.35 7.30 7.33
N GLY A 12 2.58 8.57 7.00
CA GLY A 12 2.70 9.03 5.62
C GLY A 12 3.83 8.34 4.87
N GLY A 13 4.94 8.02 5.55
CA GLY A 13 6.03 7.22 4.99
C GLY A 13 5.61 5.79 4.67
N ILE A 14 4.87 5.13 5.58
CA ILE A 14 4.32 3.79 5.35
C ILE A 14 3.36 3.81 4.16
N TYR A 15 2.37 4.70 4.17
CA TYR A 15 1.42 4.86 3.07
C TYR A 15 2.10 5.27 1.77
N ALA A 16 3.22 6.00 1.81
CA ALA A 16 4.01 6.30 0.62
C ALA A 16 4.58 5.04 -0.02
N ILE A 17 5.13 4.10 0.76
CA ILE A 17 5.65 2.83 0.24
C ILE A 17 4.51 2.01 -0.38
N VAL A 18 3.36 1.94 0.29
CA VAL A 18 2.18 1.21 -0.23
C VAL A 18 1.64 1.87 -1.50
N ALA A 19 1.53 3.20 -1.55
CA ALA A 19 1.08 3.93 -2.72
C ALA A 19 2.04 3.78 -3.91
N LEU A 20 3.36 3.78 -3.66
CA LEU A 20 4.36 3.50 -4.70
C LEU A 20 4.25 2.05 -5.22
N ALA A 21 3.97 1.10 -4.34
CA ALA A 21 3.71 -0.28 -4.72
C ALA A 21 2.43 -0.41 -5.54
N LEU A 22 1.35 0.28 -5.17
CA LEU A 22 0.13 0.32 -5.97
C LEU A 22 0.37 0.97 -7.33
N ASN A 23 1.15 2.05 -7.39
CA ASN A 23 1.52 2.71 -8.63
C ASN A 23 2.32 1.80 -9.59
N LEU A 24 3.04 0.81 -9.08
CA LEU A 24 3.65 -0.21 -9.93
C LEU A 24 2.60 -1.10 -10.62
N GLN A 25 1.51 -1.45 -9.93
CA GLN A 25 0.42 -2.26 -10.48
C GLN A 25 -0.51 -1.43 -11.37
N ALA A 26 -1.10 -0.38 -10.80
CA ALA A 26 -2.07 0.48 -11.46
C ALA A 26 -1.41 1.38 -12.49
N GLY A 27 -0.35 2.08 -12.09
CA GLY A 27 0.37 3.02 -12.93
C GLY A 27 1.10 2.31 -14.05
N TYR A 28 2.07 1.45 -13.77
CA TYR A 28 2.88 0.88 -14.86
C TYR A 28 2.20 -0.29 -15.58
N ALA A 29 1.57 -1.20 -14.85
CA ALA A 29 0.99 -2.41 -15.46
C ALA A 29 -0.47 -2.26 -15.91
N GLY A 30 -1.18 -1.22 -15.49
CA GLY A 30 -2.61 -1.04 -15.81
C GLY A 30 -3.54 -2.00 -15.08
N LEU A 31 -3.11 -2.55 -13.94
CA LEU A 31 -3.90 -3.52 -13.17
C LEU A 31 -4.70 -2.82 -12.09
N LEU A 32 -6.03 -2.88 -12.20
CA LEU A 32 -6.96 -2.39 -11.19
C LEU A 32 -7.01 -3.36 -10.01
N ASN A 33 -6.17 -3.17 -8.99
CA ASN A 33 -6.19 -4.03 -7.79
C ASN A 33 -6.85 -3.31 -6.61
N PHE A 34 -8.03 -3.76 -6.22
CA PHE A 34 -8.76 -3.28 -5.03
C PHE A 34 -8.53 -4.15 -3.78
N GLY A 35 -7.86 -5.30 -3.94
CA GLY A 35 -7.42 -6.17 -2.85
C GLY A 35 -5.97 -5.97 -2.44
N HIS A 36 -5.38 -4.83 -2.76
CA HIS A 36 -3.96 -4.56 -2.58
C HIS A 36 -3.50 -4.66 -1.11
N ILE A 37 -4.39 -4.33 -0.18
CA ILE A 37 -4.12 -4.32 1.26
C ILE A 37 -3.81 -5.72 1.83
N VAL A 38 -4.20 -6.79 1.14
CA VAL A 38 -3.85 -8.18 1.52
C VAL A 38 -2.34 -8.35 1.69
N PHE A 39 -1.54 -7.72 0.83
CA PHE A 39 -0.08 -7.81 0.90
C PHE A 39 0.48 -7.06 2.11
N VAL A 40 -0.12 -5.93 2.47
CA VAL A 40 0.23 -5.18 3.68
C VAL A 40 -0.12 -6.01 4.92
N GLY A 41 -1.35 -6.54 4.99
CA GLY A 41 -1.76 -7.40 6.09
C GLY A 41 -0.90 -8.67 6.20
N THR A 42 -0.49 -9.27 5.07
CA THR A 42 0.42 -10.43 5.07
C THR A 42 1.74 -10.10 5.78
N GLY A 43 2.33 -8.92 5.51
CA GLY A 43 3.55 -8.47 6.18
C GLY A 43 3.33 -8.17 7.67
N ALA A 44 2.22 -7.52 8.00
CA ALA A 44 1.86 -7.19 9.37
C ALA A 44 1.67 -8.48 10.21
N TYR A 45 0.86 -9.42 9.73
CA TYR A 45 0.65 -10.71 10.38
C TYR A 45 1.91 -11.57 10.40
N ALA A 46 2.82 -11.48 9.43
CA ALA A 46 4.10 -12.18 9.51
C ALA A 46 4.89 -11.74 10.77
N ILE A 47 4.96 -10.43 11.05
CA ILE A 47 5.57 -9.91 12.29
C ILE A 47 4.78 -10.35 13.52
N GLY A 48 3.45 -10.23 13.48
CA GLY A 48 2.58 -10.64 14.58
C GLY A 48 2.80 -12.10 15.01
N LEU A 49 2.72 -13.01 14.04
CA LEU A 49 2.95 -14.44 14.24
C LEU A 49 4.39 -14.73 14.65
N GLY A 50 5.36 -14.06 14.02
CA GLY A 50 6.77 -14.19 14.38
C GLY A 50 7.03 -13.87 15.85
N SER A 51 6.43 -12.78 16.35
CA SER A 51 6.52 -12.38 17.76
C SER A 51 5.79 -13.36 18.67
N HIS A 52 4.58 -13.79 18.30
CA HIS A 52 3.78 -14.73 19.09
C HIS A 52 4.46 -16.10 19.27
N PHE A 53 5.16 -16.59 18.24
CA PHE A 53 5.91 -17.85 18.28
C PHE A 53 7.38 -17.69 18.71
N GLY A 54 7.84 -16.47 19.03
CA GLY A 54 9.24 -16.21 19.40
C GLY A 54 10.24 -16.53 18.29
N LEU A 55 9.82 -16.43 17.02
CA LEU A 55 10.67 -16.72 15.87
C LEU A 55 11.68 -15.58 15.62
N PRO A 56 12.91 -15.90 15.21
CA PRO A 56 13.90 -14.88 14.94
C PRO A 56 13.58 -14.11 13.65
N LEU A 57 13.85 -12.81 13.65
CA LEU A 57 13.49 -11.89 12.55
C LEU A 57 14.07 -12.27 11.19
N TRP A 58 15.28 -12.85 11.17
CA TRP A 58 15.92 -13.30 9.95
C TRP A 58 15.14 -14.42 9.24
N LEU A 59 14.27 -15.14 9.95
CA LEU A 59 13.36 -16.13 9.39
C LEU A 59 12.01 -15.51 9.03
N VAL A 60 11.49 -14.64 9.90
CA VAL A 60 10.17 -14.00 9.74
C VAL A 60 10.11 -13.12 8.49
N ILE A 61 11.14 -12.30 8.24
CA ILE A 61 11.15 -11.36 7.11
C ILE A 61 11.12 -12.13 5.76
N PRO A 62 12.03 -13.09 5.48
CA PRO A 62 11.96 -13.87 4.25
C PRO A 62 10.68 -14.70 4.14
N ALA A 63 10.19 -15.28 5.23
CA ALA A 63 8.95 -16.06 5.22
C ALA A 63 7.75 -15.20 4.83
N GLY A 64 7.60 -14.01 5.42
CA GLY A 64 6.54 -13.07 5.07
C GLY A 64 6.60 -12.60 3.61
N LEU A 65 7.81 -12.34 3.09
CA LEU A 65 8.01 -12.01 1.69
C LEU A 65 7.64 -13.15 0.75
N LEU A 66 8.04 -14.39 1.08
CA LEU A 66 7.68 -15.59 0.33
C LEU A 66 6.16 -15.79 0.32
N CYS A 67 5.50 -15.66 1.48
CA CYS A 67 4.04 -15.74 1.58
C CYS A 67 3.35 -14.69 0.72
N ALA A 68 3.79 -13.42 0.77
CA ALA A 68 3.22 -12.36 -0.06
C ALA A 68 3.39 -12.64 -1.57
N MET A 69 4.56 -13.15 -1.97
CA MET A 69 4.80 -13.58 -3.35
C MET A 69 3.89 -14.75 -3.75
N VAL A 70 3.74 -15.76 -2.91
CA VAL A 70 2.83 -16.89 -3.18
C VAL A 70 1.39 -16.41 -3.34
N ILE A 71 0.90 -15.57 -2.43
CA ILE A 71 -0.44 -14.97 -2.53
C ILE A 71 -0.59 -14.20 -3.84
N SER A 72 0.42 -13.43 -4.24
CA SER A 72 0.36 -12.67 -5.50
C SER A 72 0.32 -13.58 -6.74
N VAL A 73 1.02 -14.71 -6.71
CA VAL A 73 0.97 -15.72 -7.78
C VAL A 73 -0.43 -16.33 -7.83
N LEU A 74 -0.98 -16.74 -6.70
CA LEU A 74 -2.34 -17.31 -6.60
C LEU A 74 -3.40 -16.33 -7.12
N MET A 75 -3.32 -15.06 -6.70
CA MET A 75 -4.17 -13.98 -7.19
C MET A 75 -4.10 -13.86 -8.72
N THR A 76 -2.89 -13.82 -9.27
CA THR A 76 -2.70 -13.67 -10.70
C THR A 76 -3.19 -14.88 -11.49
N LEU A 77 -2.97 -16.09 -10.97
CA LEU A 77 -3.45 -17.32 -11.58
C LEU A 77 -4.98 -17.36 -11.66
N LEU A 78 -5.66 -16.96 -10.59
CA LEU A 78 -7.12 -16.93 -10.53
C LEU A 78 -7.70 -15.92 -11.54
N GLY A 79 -7.07 -14.76 -11.69
CA GLY A 79 -7.56 -13.71 -12.59
C GLY A 79 -6.90 -13.66 -13.98
N ARG A 80 -6.20 -14.72 -14.41
CA ARG A 80 -5.48 -14.76 -15.70
C ARG A 80 -6.38 -14.54 -16.93
N GLN A 81 -7.67 -14.91 -16.82
CA GLN A 81 -8.67 -14.82 -17.89
C GLN A 81 -9.61 -13.61 -17.74
N LEU A 82 -9.47 -12.83 -16.66
CA LEU A 82 -10.38 -11.73 -16.38
C LEU A 82 -9.96 -10.46 -17.15
N THR A 83 -10.96 -9.72 -17.64
CA THR A 83 -10.75 -8.34 -18.11
C THR A 83 -10.44 -7.42 -16.92
N ALA A 84 -9.97 -6.19 -17.19
CA ALA A 84 -9.50 -5.28 -16.15
C ALA A 84 -10.58 -4.98 -15.09
N ASP A 85 -11.84 -4.78 -15.50
CA ASP A 85 -12.93 -4.45 -14.59
C ASP A 85 -13.30 -5.64 -13.69
N TYR A 86 -13.40 -6.85 -14.28
CA TYR A 86 -13.64 -8.07 -13.50
C TYR A 86 -12.47 -8.44 -12.60
N TRP A 87 -11.23 -8.16 -13.02
CA TRP A 87 -10.04 -8.33 -12.19
C TRP A 87 -10.13 -7.49 -10.91
N GLY A 88 -10.56 -6.22 -11.02
CA GLY A 88 -10.79 -5.36 -9.86
C GLY A 88 -11.75 -5.97 -8.86
N ILE A 89 -12.94 -6.38 -9.32
CA ILE A 89 -13.97 -7.00 -8.48
C ILE A 89 -13.44 -8.29 -7.82
N ALA A 90 -12.74 -9.13 -8.58
CA ALA A 90 -12.17 -10.38 -8.07
C ALA A 90 -11.13 -10.14 -6.97
N THR A 91 -10.26 -9.12 -7.12
CA THR A 91 -9.28 -8.79 -6.08
C THR A 91 -9.93 -8.27 -4.80
N LEU A 92 -11.00 -7.47 -4.91
CA LEU A 92 -11.78 -7.01 -3.75
C LEU A 92 -12.40 -8.20 -3.02
N ALA A 93 -13.07 -9.10 -3.75
CA ALA A 93 -13.68 -10.29 -3.17
C ALA A 93 -12.65 -11.18 -2.47
N LEU A 94 -11.47 -11.37 -3.08
CA LEU A 94 -10.41 -12.17 -2.46
C LEU A 94 -9.86 -11.50 -1.18
N ALA A 95 -9.69 -10.18 -1.18
CA ALA A 95 -9.26 -9.47 0.02
C ALA A 95 -10.25 -9.64 1.16
N GLU A 96 -11.54 -9.57 0.87
CA GLU A 96 -12.59 -9.77 1.87
C GLU A 96 -12.64 -11.22 2.37
N ILE A 97 -12.46 -12.21 1.48
CA ILE A 97 -12.35 -13.63 1.89
C ILE A 97 -11.17 -13.82 2.85
N ILE A 98 -10.00 -13.25 2.52
CA ILE A 98 -8.80 -13.35 3.37
C ILE A 98 -9.04 -12.65 4.71
N ARG A 99 -9.64 -11.46 4.71
CA ARG A 99 -9.98 -10.73 5.93
C ARG A 99 -10.92 -11.54 6.81
N ILE A 100 -11.99 -12.10 6.25
CA ILE A 100 -12.94 -12.95 7.00
C ILE A 100 -12.22 -14.18 7.55
N ALA A 101 -11.36 -14.84 6.76
CA ALA A 101 -10.58 -15.98 7.23
C ALA A 101 -9.68 -15.63 8.42
N VAL A 102 -9.03 -14.45 8.38
CA VAL A 102 -8.23 -13.93 9.49
C VAL A 102 -9.12 -13.63 10.71
N VAL A 103 -10.22 -12.90 10.55
CA VAL A 103 -11.13 -12.56 11.66
C VAL A 103 -11.66 -13.80 12.38
N ASN A 104 -11.91 -14.91 11.67
CA ASN A 104 -12.44 -16.15 12.24
C ASN A 104 -11.35 -17.10 12.79
N GLU A 105 -10.06 -16.84 12.53
CA GLU A 105 -8.97 -17.70 12.97
C GLU A 105 -8.38 -17.19 14.30
N ASP A 106 -9.03 -17.54 15.41
CA ASP A 106 -8.63 -17.11 16.75
C ASP A 106 -7.24 -17.63 17.16
N ARG A 107 -6.94 -18.89 16.84
CA ARG A 107 -5.73 -19.58 17.35
C ARG A 107 -4.44 -19.00 16.79
N LEU A 108 -4.43 -18.70 15.49
CA LEU A 108 -3.23 -18.22 14.82
C LEU A 108 -3.17 -16.69 14.84
N THR A 109 -4.28 -16.03 14.48
CA THR A 109 -4.26 -14.58 14.20
C THR A 109 -4.78 -13.71 15.35
N GLY A 110 -5.27 -14.33 16.43
CA GLY A 110 -6.00 -13.62 17.49
C GLY A 110 -7.42 -13.23 17.09
N GLY A 111 -7.90 -13.70 15.94
CA GLY A 111 -9.24 -13.46 15.42
C GLY A 111 -9.56 -11.97 15.33
N ALA A 112 -10.74 -11.58 15.80
CA ALA A 112 -11.16 -10.18 15.82
C ALA A 112 -10.28 -9.28 16.72
N GLN A 113 -9.57 -9.84 17.70
CA GLN A 113 -8.72 -9.08 18.63
C GLN A 113 -7.31 -8.83 18.11
N GLY A 114 -6.89 -9.52 17.03
CA GLY A 114 -5.54 -9.37 16.50
C GLY A 114 -4.42 -9.79 17.47
N ILE A 115 -3.20 -9.33 17.18
CA ILE A 115 -1.98 -9.66 17.94
C ILE A 115 -1.32 -8.38 18.41
N GLY A 116 -1.16 -8.21 19.73
CA GLY A 116 -0.49 -7.07 20.34
C GLY A 116 0.82 -7.42 21.05
N GLY A 117 1.45 -6.40 21.64
CA GLY A 117 2.72 -6.56 22.36
C GLY A 117 3.90 -6.80 21.42
N LEU A 118 3.82 -6.27 20.19
CA LEU A 118 4.88 -6.41 19.21
C LEU A 118 5.99 -5.45 19.58
N SER A 119 7.14 -5.98 20.00
CA SER A 119 8.29 -5.15 20.31
C SER A 119 9.13 -4.95 19.05
N ALA A 120 9.33 -3.69 18.67
CA ALA A 120 10.20 -3.37 17.56
C ALA A 120 11.66 -3.79 17.84
N PRO A 121 12.42 -4.26 16.83
CA PRO A 121 13.81 -4.71 17.00
C PRO A 121 14.76 -3.63 17.54
N TRP A 122 14.40 -2.36 17.34
CA TRP A 122 15.17 -1.19 17.79
C TRP A 122 14.61 -0.59 19.10
N SER A 123 13.67 -1.27 19.77
CA SER A 123 13.07 -0.73 20.99
C SER A 123 14.10 -0.64 22.11
N THR A 124 14.26 0.57 22.63
CA THR A 124 15.17 0.91 23.73
C THR A 124 14.43 1.04 25.07
N GLY A 125 13.09 0.96 25.06
CA GLY A 125 12.23 1.20 26.21
C GLY A 125 11.90 2.68 26.45
N ASP A 126 12.53 3.60 25.72
CA ASP A 126 12.16 5.02 25.66
C ASP A 126 11.35 5.30 24.39
N THR A 127 10.05 5.57 24.55
CA THR A 127 9.11 5.78 23.45
C THR A 127 9.49 6.96 22.55
N ALA A 128 10.12 8.00 23.09
CA ALA A 128 10.54 9.17 22.32
C ALA A 128 11.81 8.90 21.51
N ALA A 129 12.71 8.06 22.01
CA ALA A 129 13.88 7.61 21.27
C ALA A 129 13.47 6.63 20.15
N ASP A 130 12.60 5.68 20.47
CA ASP A 130 12.09 4.66 19.54
C ASP A 130 11.37 5.31 18.35
N THR A 131 10.54 6.33 18.60
CA THR A 131 9.85 7.09 17.55
C THR A 131 10.85 7.81 16.62
N ARG A 132 11.92 8.40 17.18
CA ARG A 132 12.96 9.08 16.39
C ARG A 132 13.78 8.11 15.56
N ILE A 133 14.15 6.96 16.12
CA ILE A 133 14.85 5.89 15.41
C ILE A 133 13.97 5.38 14.27
N PHE A 134 12.70 5.09 14.54
CA PHE A 134 11.75 4.65 13.52
C PHE A 134 11.60 5.69 12.41
N THR A 135 11.56 6.98 12.74
CA THR A 135 11.50 8.08 11.75
C THR A 135 12.67 8.03 10.76
N VAL A 136 13.88 7.73 11.23
CA VAL A 136 15.04 7.58 10.35
C VAL A 136 14.91 6.31 9.49
N ILE A 137 14.49 5.20 10.08
CA ILE A 137 14.28 3.93 9.37
C ILE A 137 13.24 4.09 8.26
N ILE A 138 12.07 4.66 8.56
CA ILE A 138 11.00 4.83 7.57
C ILE A 138 11.42 5.78 6.46
N LEU A 139 12.16 6.86 6.75
CA LEU A 139 12.68 7.76 5.73
C LEU A 139 13.64 7.03 4.78
N LEU A 140 14.55 6.20 5.31
CA LEU A 140 15.44 5.37 4.50
C LEU A 140 14.66 4.37 3.65
N CYS A 141 13.62 3.73 4.22
CA CYS A 141 12.75 2.82 3.49
C CYS A 141 11.96 3.52 2.37
N VAL A 142 11.45 4.73 2.60
CA VAL A 142 10.75 5.53 1.59
C VAL A 142 11.71 5.93 0.47
N ILE A 143 12.94 6.35 0.79
CA ILE A 143 13.97 6.66 -0.20
C ILE A 143 14.29 5.41 -1.03
N ALA A 144 14.52 4.26 -0.37
CA ALA A 144 14.79 3.00 -1.04
C ALA A 144 13.63 2.56 -1.94
N ALA A 145 12.38 2.64 -1.47
CA ALA A 145 11.19 2.34 -2.23
C ALA A 145 11.03 3.27 -3.45
N THR A 146 11.28 4.56 -3.27
CA THR A 146 11.25 5.57 -4.35
C THR A 146 12.29 5.26 -5.41
N LEU A 147 13.54 4.99 -5.00
CA LEU A 147 14.62 4.61 -5.91
C LEU A 147 14.30 3.30 -6.65
N ALA A 148 13.76 2.31 -5.95
CA ALA A 148 13.32 1.05 -6.53
C ALA A 148 12.22 1.28 -7.58
N SER A 149 11.18 2.06 -7.27
CA SER A 149 10.10 2.38 -8.22
C SER A 149 10.61 3.13 -9.45
N LEU A 150 11.54 4.09 -9.28
CA LEU A 150 12.16 4.80 -10.40
C LEU A 150 13.02 3.86 -11.28
N ARG A 151 13.82 3.00 -10.66
CA ARG A 151 14.65 2.01 -11.38
C ARG A 151 13.78 0.99 -12.10
N ILE A 152 12.73 0.48 -11.46
CA ILE A 152 11.78 -0.45 -12.07
C ILE A 152 11.10 0.23 -13.26
N GLY A 153 10.60 1.46 -13.10
CA GLY A 153 9.95 2.21 -14.18
C GLY A 153 10.87 2.48 -15.37
N ALA A 154 12.15 2.77 -15.13
CA ALA A 154 13.15 2.99 -16.18
C ALA A 154 13.70 1.70 -16.81
N SER A 155 13.52 0.54 -16.16
CA SER A 155 14.06 -0.74 -16.63
C SER A 155 13.33 -1.29 -17.87
N ARG A 156 13.90 -2.34 -18.50
CA ARG A 156 13.23 -3.10 -19.57
C ARG A 156 11.88 -3.67 -19.11
N PHE A 157 11.81 -4.07 -17.84
CA PHE A 157 10.60 -4.60 -17.23
C PHE A 157 9.51 -3.50 -17.13
N GLY A 158 9.84 -2.32 -16.60
CA GLY A 158 8.90 -1.20 -16.53
C GLY A 158 8.39 -0.75 -17.90
N ARG A 159 9.25 -0.71 -18.92
CA ARG A 159 8.82 -0.42 -20.30
C ARG A 159 7.87 -1.48 -20.86
N ALA A 160 8.12 -2.76 -20.57
CA ALA A 160 7.24 -3.84 -21.00
C ALA A 160 5.88 -3.79 -20.28
N LEU A 161 5.84 -3.38 -19.01
CA LEU A 161 4.58 -3.15 -18.28
C LEU A 161 3.76 -2.03 -18.92
N ARG A 162 4.38 -0.89 -19.25
CA ARG A 162 3.69 0.22 -19.92
C ARG A 162 3.18 -0.17 -21.30
N LEU A 163 3.97 -0.94 -22.06
CA LEU A 163 3.54 -1.48 -23.35
C LEU A 163 2.32 -2.39 -23.20
N MET A 164 2.30 -3.26 -22.18
CA MET A 164 1.13 -4.10 -21.87
C MET A 164 -0.10 -3.26 -21.50
N ARG A 165 0.08 -2.17 -20.75
CA ARG A 165 -0.99 -1.25 -20.34
C ARG A 165 -1.60 -0.51 -21.53
N GLU A 166 -0.76 0.02 -22.41
CA GLU A 166 -1.21 0.90 -23.52
C GLU A 166 -1.63 0.12 -24.76
N GLN A 167 -0.85 -0.91 -25.14
CA GLN A 167 -1.08 -1.70 -26.35
C GLN A 167 -0.81 -3.19 -26.09
N PRO A 168 -1.74 -3.91 -25.44
CA PRO A 168 -1.56 -5.32 -25.09
C PRO A 168 -1.36 -6.23 -26.31
N GLN A 169 -2.00 -5.91 -27.45
CA GLN A 169 -1.82 -6.65 -28.70
C GLN A 169 -0.39 -6.52 -29.24
N LEU A 170 0.18 -5.30 -29.22
CA LEU A 170 1.56 -5.06 -29.64
C LEU A 170 2.56 -5.79 -28.72
N ALA A 171 2.30 -5.81 -27.41
CA ALA A 171 3.13 -6.57 -26.48
C ALA A 171 3.19 -8.07 -26.83
N ILE A 172 2.06 -8.67 -27.25
CA ILE A 172 1.99 -10.06 -27.69
C ILE A 172 2.79 -10.27 -28.98
N CYS A 173 2.64 -9.37 -29.97
CA CYS A 173 3.42 -9.43 -31.22
C CYS A 173 4.94 -9.30 -30.97
N MET A 174 5.35 -8.59 -29.92
CA MET A 174 6.75 -8.47 -29.48
C MET A 174 7.24 -9.67 -28.67
N GLY A 175 6.42 -10.72 -28.50
CA GLY A 175 6.77 -11.97 -27.83
C GLY A 175 6.60 -11.95 -26.29
N TYR A 176 5.92 -10.94 -25.73
CA TYR A 176 5.67 -10.90 -24.29
C TYR A 176 4.47 -11.76 -23.90
N ALA A 177 4.67 -12.67 -22.94
CA ALA A 177 3.57 -13.38 -22.30
C ALA A 177 2.90 -12.49 -21.23
N LEU A 178 1.73 -11.93 -21.56
CA LEU A 178 1.00 -11.02 -20.67
C LEU A 178 0.74 -11.60 -19.26
N PRO A 179 0.31 -12.86 -19.08
CA PRO A 179 0.06 -13.40 -17.73
C PRO A 179 1.31 -13.37 -16.84
N TRP A 180 2.48 -13.64 -17.41
CA TRP A 180 3.74 -13.59 -16.70
C TRP A 180 4.17 -12.15 -16.35
N LEU A 181 3.92 -11.18 -17.24
CA LEU A 181 4.15 -9.77 -16.91
C LEU A 181 3.25 -9.30 -15.76
N LYS A 182 1.96 -9.64 -15.81
CA LYS A 182 1.00 -9.33 -14.73
C LYS A 182 1.46 -9.94 -13.40
N CYS A 183 1.87 -11.21 -13.42
CA CYS A 183 2.34 -11.93 -12.24
C CYS A 183 3.55 -11.24 -11.62
N ARG A 184 4.57 -10.91 -12.43
CA ARG A 184 5.76 -10.21 -11.97
C ARG A 184 5.46 -8.81 -11.44
N ALA A 185 4.51 -8.09 -12.04
CA ALA A 185 4.07 -6.79 -11.54
C ALA A 185 3.40 -6.92 -10.16
N LEU A 186 2.54 -7.93 -9.99
CA LEU A 186 1.89 -8.19 -8.72
C LEU A 186 2.90 -8.63 -7.64
N MET A 187 3.84 -9.52 -7.97
CA MET A 187 4.89 -9.98 -7.04
C MET A 187 5.79 -8.84 -6.57
N SER A 188 6.29 -8.01 -7.50
CA SER A 188 7.19 -6.90 -7.15
C SER A 188 6.51 -5.86 -6.26
N SER A 189 5.23 -5.61 -6.51
CA SER A 189 4.42 -4.75 -5.68
C SER A 189 4.08 -5.39 -4.31
N ALA A 190 3.74 -6.68 -4.29
CA ALA A 190 3.46 -7.43 -3.07
C ALA A 190 4.64 -7.43 -2.08
N VAL A 191 5.88 -7.53 -2.60
CA VAL A 191 7.10 -7.40 -1.78
C VAL A 191 7.18 -6.03 -1.11
N MET A 192 6.96 -4.94 -1.85
CA MET A 192 6.99 -3.59 -1.28
C MET A 192 5.89 -3.38 -0.23
N CYS A 193 4.68 -3.88 -0.48
CA CYS A 193 3.57 -3.80 0.48
C CYS A 193 3.80 -4.64 1.72
N CYS A 194 4.36 -5.84 1.56
CA CYS A 194 4.68 -6.72 2.66
C CYS A 194 5.69 -6.05 3.60
N LEU A 195 6.75 -5.44 3.06
CA LEU A 195 7.69 -4.64 3.87
C LEU A 195 7.01 -3.46 4.56
N ALA A 196 6.13 -2.73 3.87
CA ALA A 196 5.37 -1.64 4.48
C ALA A 196 4.46 -2.14 5.63
N GLY A 197 3.84 -3.32 5.47
CA GLY A 197 3.03 -3.96 6.50
C GLY A 197 3.84 -4.40 7.72
N MET A 198 5.06 -4.90 7.52
CA MET A 198 5.98 -5.21 8.62
C MET A 198 6.33 -3.93 9.42
N LEU A 199 6.63 -2.85 8.71
CA LEU A 199 6.90 -1.54 9.32
C LEU A 199 5.68 -0.99 10.06
N LEU A 200 4.47 -1.18 9.51
CA LEU A 200 3.23 -0.79 10.17
C LEU A 200 3.05 -1.53 11.50
N ALA A 201 3.22 -2.86 11.51
CA ALA A 201 3.09 -3.68 12.71
C ALA A 201 4.07 -3.28 13.83
N TRP A 202 5.31 -2.93 13.47
CA TRP A 202 6.30 -2.41 14.43
C TRP A 202 6.05 -0.97 14.86
N TYR A 203 5.27 -0.21 14.10
CA TYR A 203 4.96 1.18 14.44
C TYR A 203 3.76 1.27 15.39
N THR A 204 2.77 0.39 15.20
CA THR A 204 1.54 0.38 15.99
C THR A 204 1.60 -0.57 17.18
N ASP A 205 2.69 -1.33 17.34
CA ASP A 205 2.91 -2.39 18.34
C ASP A 205 1.78 -3.46 18.38
N TYR A 206 0.99 -3.51 17.30
CA TYR A 206 -0.27 -4.21 17.23
C TYR A 206 -0.69 -4.45 15.78
N VAL A 207 -1.30 -5.59 15.52
CA VAL A 207 -1.86 -5.97 14.22
C VAL A 207 -3.30 -6.40 14.40
N SER A 208 -4.23 -5.75 13.68
CA SER A 208 -5.64 -6.13 13.65
C SER A 208 -6.12 -6.53 12.26
N PRO A 209 -7.24 -7.28 12.16
CA PRO A 209 -7.89 -7.55 10.89
C PRO A 209 -8.46 -6.30 10.20
N ASP A 210 -8.64 -5.20 10.92
CA ASP A 210 -9.13 -3.94 10.34
C ASP A 210 -8.16 -3.36 9.31
N TYR A 211 -6.87 -3.64 9.44
CA TYR A 211 -5.88 -3.27 8.43
C TYR A 211 -6.10 -3.97 7.09
N LEU A 212 -6.90 -5.04 7.02
CA LEU A 212 -7.23 -5.75 5.78
C LEU A 212 -8.53 -5.25 5.13
N LEU A 213 -9.17 -4.21 5.66
CA LEU A 213 -10.38 -3.64 5.08
C LEU A 213 -10.09 -3.05 3.69
N SER A 214 -10.97 -3.33 2.73
CA SER A 214 -10.82 -2.79 1.36
C SER A 214 -10.91 -1.27 1.30
N SER A 215 -11.53 -0.62 2.31
CA SER A 215 -11.55 0.84 2.47
C SER A 215 -10.15 1.46 2.46
N GLU A 216 -9.17 0.79 3.05
CA GLU A 216 -7.77 1.24 3.05
C GLU A 216 -7.19 1.24 1.64
N THR A 217 -7.54 0.23 0.82
CA THR A 217 -7.09 0.21 -0.59
C THR A 217 -7.66 1.38 -1.38
N PHE A 218 -8.92 1.77 -1.13
CA PHE A 218 -9.52 2.95 -1.77
C PHE A 218 -8.86 4.27 -1.34
N LEU A 219 -8.42 4.38 -0.08
CA LEU A 219 -7.65 5.51 0.39
C LEU A 219 -6.30 5.61 -0.32
N ILE A 220 -5.59 4.49 -0.47
CA ILE A 220 -4.32 4.43 -1.22
C ILE A 220 -4.54 4.76 -2.72
N TRP A 221 -5.63 4.27 -3.32
CA TRP A 221 -6.04 4.65 -4.67
C TRP A 221 -6.25 6.15 -4.79
N SER A 222 -6.86 6.77 -3.77
CA SER A 222 -7.08 8.22 -3.74
C SER A 222 -5.76 8.99 -3.73
N MET A 223 -4.78 8.55 -2.93
CA MET A 223 -3.42 9.11 -2.92
C MET A 223 -2.77 9.03 -4.31
N VAL A 224 -2.85 7.88 -4.97
CA VAL A 224 -2.24 7.65 -6.30
C VAL A 224 -2.96 8.48 -7.38
N MET A 225 -4.29 8.52 -7.38
CA MET A 225 -5.08 9.27 -8.35
C MET A 225 -4.88 10.79 -8.23
N ILE A 226 -4.94 11.33 -7.02
CA ILE A 226 -4.73 12.76 -6.77
C ILE A 226 -3.30 13.17 -7.15
N GLY A 227 -2.33 12.33 -6.79
CA GLY A 227 -0.92 12.57 -7.11
C GLY A 227 -0.61 12.53 -8.62
N GLY A 228 -1.15 11.54 -9.31
CA GLY A 228 -0.92 11.27 -10.73
C GLY A 228 -0.46 9.83 -10.97
N ILE A 229 -1.35 9.03 -11.58
CA ILE A 229 -1.10 7.63 -11.93
C ILE A 229 0.10 7.54 -12.89
N GLY A 230 1.03 6.62 -12.63
CA GLY A 230 2.22 6.40 -13.45
C GLY A 230 3.39 7.34 -13.15
N ASN A 231 3.27 8.28 -12.20
CA ASN A 231 4.35 9.19 -11.82
C ASN A 231 4.75 9.03 -10.34
N VAL A 232 5.97 8.55 -10.08
CA VAL A 232 6.50 8.35 -8.71
C VAL A 232 6.44 9.64 -7.88
N ARG A 233 6.82 10.79 -8.46
CA ARG A 233 6.81 12.07 -7.74
C ARG A 233 5.39 12.56 -7.48
N GLY A 234 4.49 12.32 -8.43
CA GLY A 234 3.08 12.60 -8.27
C GLY A 234 2.49 11.82 -7.11
N VAL A 235 2.73 10.51 -7.06
CA VAL A 235 2.26 9.64 -5.97
C VAL A 235 2.73 10.12 -4.60
N LEU A 236 4.02 10.46 -4.45
CA LEU A 236 4.54 10.99 -3.17
C LEU A 236 3.85 12.30 -2.76
N LEU A 237 3.57 13.18 -3.73
CA LEU A 237 2.83 14.42 -3.49
C LEU A 237 1.37 14.13 -3.11
N GLY A 238 0.74 13.17 -3.77
CA GLY A 238 -0.63 12.73 -3.46
C GLY A 238 -0.74 12.15 -2.05
N VAL A 239 0.22 11.32 -1.63
CA VAL A 239 0.31 10.81 -0.25
C VAL A 239 0.44 11.95 0.73
N LEU A 240 1.36 12.89 0.51
CA LEU A 240 1.56 14.03 1.40
C LEU A 240 0.29 14.89 1.55
N LEU A 241 -0.44 15.12 0.46
CA LEU A 241 -1.67 15.90 0.49
C LEU A 241 -2.83 15.18 1.18
N VAL A 242 -3.07 13.91 0.82
CA VAL A 242 -4.17 13.14 1.39
C VAL A 242 -3.90 12.82 2.85
N GLU A 243 -2.68 12.43 3.22
CA GLU A 243 -2.29 12.17 4.60
C GLU A 243 -2.35 13.45 5.45
N GLY A 244 -1.87 14.57 4.88
CA GLY A 244 -2.00 15.88 5.51
C GLY A 244 -3.45 16.27 5.75
N LEU A 245 -4.33 16.05 4.76
CA LEU A 245 -5.76 16.30 4.90
C LEU A 245 -6.40 15.36 5.95
N TYR A 246 -6.06 14.08 5.92
CA TYR A 246 -6.60 13.06 6.81
C TYR A 246 -6.27 13.34 8.28
N ASN A 247 -5.04 13.78 8.55
CA ASN A 247 -4.55 14.10 9.89
C ASN A 247 -4.85 15.54 10.34
N PHE A 248 -5.27 16.43 9.44
CA PHE A 248 -5.71 17.79 9.81
C PHE A 248 -7.10 17.79 10.45
N ILE A 249 -7.94 16.80 10.14
CA ILE A 249 -9.35 16.74 10.56
C ILE A 249 -9.54 16.64 12.08
N PRO A 250 -8.71 15.88 12.84
CA PRO A 250 -8.73 15.93 14.30
C PRO A 250 -8.54 17.34 14.88
N PHE A 251 -7.69 18.21 14.31
CA PHE A 251 -7.55 19.60 14.78
C PHE A 251 -8.79 20.44 14.48
N ALA A 252 -9.39 20.24 13.31
CA ALA A 252 -10.64 20.89 12.97
C ALA A 252 -11.77 20.43 13.91
N LYS A 253 -11.79 19.15 14.29
CA LYS A 253 -12.75 18.60 15.25
C LYS A 253 -12.64 19.29 16.62
N ASP A 254 -11.43 19.46 17.13
CA ASP A 254 -11.20 20.13 18.43
C ASP A 254 -11.63 21.61 18.40
N TYR A 255 -11.54 22.26 17.24
CA TYR A 255 -12.03 23.62 17.06
C TYR A 255 -13.56 23.70 16.95
N PHE A 256 -14.19 22.77 16.22
CA PHE A 256 -15.63 22.79 15.90
C PHE A 256 -16.52 21.92 16.83
N HIS A 257 -15.95 21.26 17.84
CA HIS A 257 -16.67 20.42 18.82
C HIS A 257 -17.53 19.30 18.19
N ILE A 258 -17.04 18.68 17.11
CA ILE A 258 -17.77 17.64 16.38
C ILE A 258 -17.67 16.30 17.12
N GLY A 259 -18.75 15.51 17.15
CA GLY A 259 -18.77 14.16 17.75
C GLY A 259 -17.73 13.22 17.15
N SER A 260 -17.19 12.29 17.95
CA SER A 260 -16.19 11.29 17.52
C SER A 260 -16.66 10.46 16.33
N ASP A 261 -17.94 10.12 16.29
CA ASP A 261 -18.51 9.21 15.29
C ASP A 261 -18.59 9.87 13.91
N LEU A 262 -18.96 11.15 13.87
CA LEU A 262 -18.94 11.95 12.64
C LEU A 262 -17.52 12.19 12.13
N THR A 263 -16.51 12.18 13.00
CA THR A 263 -15.13 12.49 12.60
C THR A 263 -14.59 11.47 11.60
N GLY A 264 -14.88 10.18 11.78
CA GLY A 264 -14.47 9.13 10.86
C GLY A 264 -15.14 9.28 9.48
N ALA A 265 -16.46 9.50 9.48
CA ALA A 265 -17.23 9.70 8.25
C ALA A 265 -16.77 10.98 7.49
N LEU A 266 -16.50 12.06 8.21
CA LEU A 266 -16.01 13.32 7.64
C LEU A 266 -14.62 13.16 7.01
N ARG A 267 -13.73 12.33 7.58
CA ARG A 267 -12.43 12.02 6.97
C ARG A 267 -12.59 11.37 5.60
N LEU A 268 -13.35 10.28 5.54
CA LEU A 268 -13.58 9.56 4.30
C LEU A 268 -14.32 10.43 3.27
N GLY A 269 -15.32 11.20 3.73
CA GLY A 269 -16.06 12.14 2.88
C GLY A 269 -15.19 13.25 2.30
N LEU A 270 -14.30 13.85 3.10
CA LEU A 270 -13.39 14.90 2.63
C LEU A 270 -12.34 14.38 1.66
N VAL A 271 -11.76 13.20 1.92
CA VAL A 271 -10.82 12.55 0.97
C VAL A 271 -11.54 12.23 -0.34
N GLY A 272 -12.77 11.70 -0.28
CA GLY A 272 -13.60 11.43 -1.45
C GLY A 272 -13.95 12.70 -2.23
N LEU A 273 -14.27 13.80 -1.54
CA LEU A 273 -14.55 15.09 -2.16
C LEU A 273 -13.30 15.70 -2.81
N ALA A 274 -12.14 15.60 -2.15
CA ALA A 274 -10.86 16.03 -2.70
C ALA A 274 -10.50 15.24 -3.96
N LEU A 275 -10.75 13.93 -3.96
CA LEU A 275 -10.59 13.07 -5.12
C LEU A 275 -11.54 13.50 -6.26
N LEU A 276 -12.82 13.68 -5.99
CA LEU A 276 -13.80 14.13 -7.00
C LEU A 276 -13.40 15.47 -7.61
N LEU A 277 -12.99 16.44 -6.78
CA LEU A 277 -12.55 17.74 -7.24
C LEU A 277 -11.28 17.64 -8.09
N CYS A 278 -10.33 16.78 -7.70
CA CYS A 278 -9.14 16.51 -8.50
C CYS A 278 -9.50 15.87 -9.86
N LEU A 279 -10.42 14.90 -9.90
CA LEU A 279 -10.84 14.26 -11.15
C LEU A 279 -11.57 15.23 -12.10
N LEU A 280 -12.38 16.13 -11.56
CA LEU A 280 -13.10 17.15 -12.35
C LEU A 280 -12.18 18.24 -12.89
N THR A 281 -11.17 18.66 -12.11
CA THR A 281 -10.27 19.76 -12.49
C THR A 281 -9.03 19.29 -13.24
N ARG A 282 -8.47 18.13 -12.88
CA ARG A 282 -7.21 17.58 -13.40
C ARG A 282 -7.29 16.04 -13.55
N PRO A 283 -7.82 15.53 -14.67
CA PRO A 283 -8.01 14.08 -14.88
C PRO A 283 -6.70 13.27 -14.91
N GLY A 284 -5.55 13.90 -15.14
CA GLY A 284 -4.23 13.26 -15.07
C GLY A 284 -3.56 13.27 -13.69
N GLY A 285 -4.24 13.81 -12.67
CA GLY A 285 -3.66 14.10 -11.35
C GLY A 285 -2.84 15.39 -11.33
N LEU A 286 -2.30 15.73 -10.15
CA LEU A 286 -1.54 16.97 -9.94
C LEU A 286 -0.22 16.99 -10.70
N LEU A 287 0.47 15.85 -10.80
CA LEU A 287 1.71 15.67 -11.54
C LEU A 287 1.59 14.47 -12.50
N PRO A 288 1.09 14.69 -13.73
CA PRO A 288 0.82 13.60 -14.67
C PRO A 288 2.09 12.87 -15.12
N GLU A 289 1.92 11.66 -15.64
CA GLU A 289 2.99 10.86 -16.22
C GLU A 289 3.60 11.58 -17.44
N LYS A 290 4.93 11.73 -17.46
CA LYS A 290 5.65 12.24 -18.64
C LYS A 290 5.87 11.10 -19.63
N LEU A 291 5.11 11.10 -20.71
CA LEU A 291 5.38 10.23 -21.86
C LEU A 291 6.65 10.74 -22.56
N ARG A 292 7.63 9.86 -22.76
CA ARG A 292 8.85 10.21 -23.49
C ARG A 292 8.50 10.20 -24.98
N THR A 293 8.20 11.36 -25.54
CA THR A 293 8.06 11.55 -26.98
C THR A 293 9.42 11.30 -27.62
N LEU A 294 9.52 10.31 -28.50
CA LEU A 294 10.66 10.15 -29.39
C LEU A 294 10.50 11.21 -30.48
N SER A 295 11.06 12.39 -30.25
CA SER A 295 11.29 13.41 -31.28
C SER A 295 12.59 13.12 -32.00
#